data_AF-A0AAD5AE68-F1
#
_entry.id   AF-A0AAD5AE68-F1
#
_cell.length_a   1.000
_cell.length_b   1.000
_cell.length_c   1.000
_cell.angle_alpha   90.00
_cell.angle_beta   90.00
_cell.angle_gamma   90.00
#
_symmetry.space_group_name_H-M   'P 1'
#
loop_
_entity.id
_entity.type
_entity.pdbx_description
1 polymer ?
#
loop_
_entity_poly.entity_id
_entity_poly.type
_entity_poly.pdbx_seq_one_letter_code
_entity_poly.pdbx_strand_id
1 'polypeptide(L)'
;MGDWGFLSTLLDKVQAHSTVIGKIWMSVLFIFRILVLGAGVENVWGDERSDLVCNTMTPGCENVCYDWKFPISHVRFWVMQIIFVSTPTLLYLGHAVHIIHQEDKIREMCKKTQSAITPKYTNEHGKVQIKGRLLCSYLTQLFFKIILEVAFIVGQYYLYGFIMIPQFLCSISPCPLTVQCFMSRPTEKTIFIIFMLVVACVSLALNVLEVCYLFCCKVGRRRKSKRAVYYNETGNGLPLGAISHEAVESIKQNGMNGVIEKHWAHRSQTAAEEIQM
;
A
#
# COMPACT_ATOMS: atom_id res chain seq x y z
N MET A 1 2.43 27.54 4.67
CA MET A 1 1.62 26.46 5.27
C MET A 1 1.26 25.51 4.14
N GLY A 2 1.76 24.27 4.19
CA GLY A 2 1.61 23.31 3.08
C GLY A 2 0.13 22.99 2.83
N ASP A 3 -0.29 23.08 1.58
CA ASP A 3 -1.66 22.80 1.17
C ASP A 3 -1.93 21.28 1.21
N TRP A 4 -2.27 20.77 2.40
CA TRP A 4 -2.67 19.38 2.62
C TRP A 4 -3.94 19.02 1.80
N GLY A 5 -4.74 20.02 1.43
CA GLY A 5 -5.94 19.84 0.60
C GLY A 5 -5.58 19.40 -0.82
N PHE A 6 -4.50 19.94 -1.40
CA PHE A 6 -4.00 19.53 -2.71
C PHE A 6 -3.50 18.08 -2.71
N LEU A 7 -2.72 17.68 -1.69
CA LEU A 7 -2.22 16.31 -1.56
C LEU A 7 -3.36 15.31 -1.35
N SER A 8 -4.37 15.66 -0.54
CA SER A 8 -5.56 14.85 -0.33
C SER A 8 -6.36 14.67 -1.63
N THR A 9 -6.60 15.78 -2.36
CA THR A 9 -7.32 15.75 -3.64
C THR A 9 -6.57 14.94 -4.72
N LEU A 10 -5.23 14.98 -4.70
CA LEU A 10 -4.40 14.17 -5.59
C LEU A 10 -4.39 12.69 -5.19
N LEU A 11 -4.31 12.38 -3.90
CA LEU A 11 -4.43 11.02 -3.38
C LEU A 11 -5.77 10.42 -3.80
N ASP A 12 -6.88 11.14 -3.63
CA ASP A 12 -8.21 10.71 -4.06
C ASP A 12 -8.30 10.48 -5.58
N LYS A 13 -7.70 11.36 -6.38
CA LYS A 13 -7.62 11.20 -7.85
C LYS A 13 -6.80 9.99 -8.28
N VAL A 14 -5.73 9.64 -7.56
CA VAL A 14 -4.85 8.49 -7.85
C VAL A 14 -5.41 7.17 -7.29
N GLN A 15 -6.24 7.23 -6.24
CA GLN A 15 -6.87 6.06 -5.62
C GLN A 15 -8.12 5.57 -6.34
N ALA A 16 -8.81 6.41 -7.11
CA ALA A 16 -10.10 6.09 -7.72
C ALA A 16 -10.11 4.95 -8.78
N HIS A 17 -8.95 4.45 -9.25
CA HIS A 17 -8.88 3.58 -10.44
C HIS A 17 -8.18 2.20 -10.31
N SER A 18 -7.71 1.77 -9.13
CA SER A 18 -7.41 0.33 -8.90
C SER A 18 -8.20 -0.15 -7.70
N THR A 19 -8.74 -1.38 -7.76
CA THR A 19 -9.47 -2.11 -6.70
C THR A 19 -9.58 -1.30 -5.42
N VAL A 20 -10.59 -0.42 -5.36
CA VAL A 20 -10.75 0.62 -4.33
C VAL A 20 -10.64 0.01 -2.92
N ILE A 21 -11.12 -1.22 -2.78
CA ILE A 21 -11.03 -2.04 -1.59
C ILE A 21 -9.57 -2.31 -1.19
N GLY A 22 -8.73 -2.87 -2.07
CA GLY A 22 -7.34 -3.20 -1.74
C GLY A 22 -6.52 -1.98 -1.30
N LYS A 23 -6.68 -0.84 -1.96
CA LYS A 23 -5.93 0.39 -1.63
C LYS A 23 -6.35 1.00 -0.28
N ILE A 24 -7.65 1.04 0.01
CA ILE A 24 -8.14 1.55 1.30
C ILE A 24 -7.64 0.66 2.44
N TRP A 25 -7.82 -0.66 2.32
CA TRP A 25 -7.36 -1.61 3.33
C TRP A 25 -5.85 -1.55 3.54
N MET A 26 -5.05 -1.36 2.49
CA MET A 26 -3.59 -1.23 2.62
C MET A 26 -3.17 0.04 3.36
N SER A 27 -3.86 1.16 3.15
CA SER A 27 -3.61 2.39 3.92
C SER A 27 -4.02 2.23 5.38
N VAL A 28 -5.19 1.63 5.64
CA VAL A 28 -5.68 1.36 7.00
C VAL A 28 -4.71 0.46 7.76
N LEU A 29 -4.27 -0.65 7.16
CA LEU A 29 -3.30 -1.56 7.78
C LEU A 29 -1.95 -0.87 8.03
N PHE A 30 -1.53 0.03 7.14
CA PHE A 30 -0.30 0.79 7.32
C PHE A 30 -0.38 1.78 8.49
N ILE A 31 -1.44 2.59 8.56
CA ILE A 31 -1.68 3.52 9.68
C ILE A 31 -1.76 2.76 10.99
N PHE A 32 -2.47 1.64 10.97
CA PHE A 32 -2.64 0.80 12.12
C PHE A 32 -1.32 0.22 12.65
N ARG A 33 -0.37 -0.15 11.77
CA ARG A 33 1.00 -0.51 12.21
C ARG A 33 1.72 0.63 12.93
N ILE A 34 1.59 1.85 12.44
CA ILE A 34 2.22 3.03 13.06
C ILE A 34 1.62 3.26 14.46
N LEU A 35 0.29 3.13 14.59
CA LEU A 35 -0.40 3.28 15.88
C LEU A 35 0.03 2.20 16.88
N VAL A 36 0.10 0.93 16.45
CA VAL A 36 0.53 -0.17 17.32
C VAL A 36 2.00 -0.01 17.73
N LEU A 37 2.87 0.42 16.82
CA LEU A 37 4.24 0.76 17.19
C LEU A 37 4.28 1.88 18.22
N GLY A 38 3.57 2.99 17.99
CA GLY A 38 3.51 4.11 18.94
C GLY A 38 3.03 3.69 20.32
N ALA A 39 2.01 2.84 20.40
CA ALA A 39 1.49 2.33 21.67
C ALA A 39 2.45 1.34 22.37
N GLY A 40 3.20 0.56 21.60
CA GLY A 40 4.10 -0.49 22.13
C GLY A 40 5.50 0.00 22.47
N VAL A 41 6.04 0.99 21.75
CA VAL A 41 7.45 1.44 21.88
C VAL A 41 7.81 1.77 23.33
N GLU A 42 7.04 2.63 23.98
CA GLU A 42 7.36 3.11 25.33
C GLU A 42 6.94 2.12 26.42
N ASN A 43 5.78 1.47 26.25
CA ASN A 43 5.18 0.63 27.30
C ASN A 43 5.76 -0.79 27.40
N VAL A 44 6.25 -1.35 26.28
CA VAL A 44 6.62 -2.77 26.18
C VAL A 44 8.09 -3.00 25.91
N TRP A 45 8.73 -2.06 25.21
CA TRP A 45 10.15 -2.10 24.84
C TRP A 45 11.00 -1.01 25.51
N GLY A 46 10.39 -0.07 26.25
CA GLY A 46 11.11 1.00 26.93
C GLY A 46 12.04 0.49 28.05
N ASP A 47 11.64 -0.59 28.70
CA ASP A 47 12.32 -1.26 29.82
C ASP A 47 13.07 -2.54 29.40
N GLU A 48 13.18 -2.83 28.08
CA GLU A 48 13.71 -4.11 27.58
C GLU A 48 15.16 -4.37 28.03
N ARG A 49 15.98 -3.31 28.14
CA ARG A 49 17.36 -3.41 28.62
C ARG A 49 17.47 -3.32 30.14
N SER A 50 16.66 -2.50 30.80
CA SER A 50 16.76 -2.29 32.25
C SER A 50 16.22 -3.46 33.06
N ASP A 51 15.26 -4.20 32.50
CA ASP A 51 14.57 -5.29 33.19
C ASP A 51 15.08 -6.68 32.73
N LEU A 52 16.15 -6.71 31.95
CA LEU A 52 16.87 -7.94 31.66
C LEU A 52 17.63 -8.35 32.92
N VAL A 53 17.41 -9.57 33.41
CA VAL A 53 18.13 -10.06 34.60
C VAL A 53 18.95 -11.29 34.24
N CYS A 54 20.27 -11.22 34.42
CA CYS A 54 21.17 -12.36 34.25
C CYS A 54 21.66 -12.87 35.62
N ASN A 55 21.72 -14.19 35.81
CA ASN A 55 22.22 -14.82 37.04
C ASN A 55 23.76 -14.73 37.12
N THR A 56 24.28 -13.53 37.37
CA THR A 56 25.71 -13.22 37.45
C THR A 56 25.94 -11.92 38.22
N MET A 57 27.07 -11.83 38.92
CA MET A 57 27.54 -10.58 39.57
C MET A 57 28.62 -9.87 38.74
N THR A 58 28.92 -10.38 37.55
CA THR A 58 30.01 -9.84 36.71
C THR A 58 29.53 -8.58 35.97
N PRO A 59 30.17 -7.42 36.18
CA PRO A 59 29.78 -6.19 35.51
C PRO A 59 29.95 -6.32 34.00
N GLY A 60 28.97 -5.83 33.24
CA GLY A 60 28.99 -5.83 31.77
C GLY A 60 28.55 -7.14 31.10
N CYS A 61 28.44 -8.25 31.82
CA CYS A 61 27.94 -9.52 31.26
C CYS A 61 26.50 -9.39 30.72
N GLU A 62 25.61 -8.72 31.46
CA GLU A 62 24.24 -8.46 31.02
C GLU A 62 24.17 -7.66 29.71
N ASN A 63 25.00 -6.61 29.59
CA ASN A 63 25.05 -5.77 28.40
C ASN A 63 25.48 -6.54 27.15
N VAL A 64 26.50 -7.41 27.25
CA VAL A 64 26.97 -8.20 26.10
C VAL A 64 26.00 -9.33 25.75
N CYS A 65 25.33 -9.93 26.74
CA CYS A 65 24.33 -10.96 26.51
C CYS A 65 23.08 -10.38 25.84
N TYR A 66 22.67 -9.17 26.22
CA TYR A 66 21.61 -8.42 25.56
C TYR A 66 21.95 -8.15 24.09
N ASP A 67 23.12 -7.56 23.82
CA ASP A 67 23.55 -7.17 22.47
C ASP A 67 23.69 -8.38 21.54
N TRP A 68 24.23 -9.49 22.05
CA TRP A 68 24.32 -10.73 21.30
C TRP A 68 22.96 -11.35 20.97
N LYS A 69 22.04 -11.35 21.94
CA LYS A 69 20.73 -11.96 21.75
C LYS A 69 19.83 -11.09 20.85
N PHE A 70 19.95 -9.77 20.95
CA PHE A 70 19.18 -8.80 20.17
C PHE A 70 20.09 -7.77 19.49
N PRO A 71 20.74 -8.15 18.38
CA PRO A 71 21.60 -7.21 17.63
C PRO A 71 20.83 -6.01 17.10
N ILE A 72 19.52 -6.18 16.86
CA ILE A 72 18.57 -5.10 16.60
C ILE A 72 17.32 -5.36 17.42
N SER A 73 16.74 -4.32 18.03
CA SER A 73 15.47 -4.46 18.75
C SER A 73 14.29 -4.61 17.78
N HIS A 74 13.25 -5.31 18.22
CA HIS A 74 12.04 -5.55 17.43
C HIS A 74 11.42 -4.24 16.89
N VAL A 75 11.35 -3.22 17.74
CA VAL A 75 10.83 -1.90 17.39
C VAL A 75 11.62 -1.28 16.24
N ARG A 76 12.96 -1.31 16.32
CA ARG A 76 13.83 -0.76 15.26
C ARG A 76 13.66 -1.54 13.97
N PHE A 77 13.54 -2.87 14.05
CA PHE A 77 13.28 -3.72 12.90
C PHE A 77 11.95 -3.37 12.21
N TRP A 78 10.87 -3.18 12.97
CA TRP A 78 9.56 -2.80 12.42
C TRP A 78 9.53 -1.37 11.86
N VAL A 79 10.24 -0.42 12.48
CA VAL A 79 10.40 0.93 11.92
C VAL A 79 11.08 0.86 10.55
N MET A 80 12.18 0.10 10.43
CA MET A 80 12.83 -0.12 9.14
C MET A 80 11.88 -0.79 8.14
N GLN A 81 11.14 -1.83 8.55
CA GLN A 81 10.13 -2.48 7.71
C GLN A 81 9.12 -1.47 7.15
N ILE A 82 8.55 -0.60 7.97
CA ILE A 82 7.59 0.43 7.54
C ILE A 82 8.21 1.40 6.53
N ILE A 83 9.43 1.88 6.79
CA ILE A 83 10.14 2.80 5.92
C ILE A 83 10.39 2.15 4.55
N PHE A 84 10.97 0.94 4.53
CA PHE A 84 11.28 0.26 3.28
C PHE A 84 10.01 -0.14 2.50
N VAL A 85 8.97 -0.63 3.17
CA VAL A 85 7.71 -1.03 2.51
C VAL A 85 6.91 0.18 1.99
N SER A 86 7.03 1.35 2.62
CA SER A 86 6.37 2.58 2.16
C SER A 86 7.13 3.28 1.01
N THR A 87 8.45 3.12 0.93
CA THR A 87 9.30 3.79 -0.07
C THR A 87 8.86 3.56 -1.52
N PRO A 88 8.57 2.33 -2.01
CA PRO A 88 8.07 2.12 -3.37
C PRO A 88 6.77 2.86 -3.66
N THR A 89 5.90 2.99 -2.65
CA THR A 89 4.61 3.69 -2.76
C THR A 89 4.83 5.19 -2.91
N LEU A 90 5.71 5.78 -2.10
CA LEU A 90 6.07 7.19 -2.19
C LEU A 90 6.74 7.53 -3.53
N LEU A 91 7.63 6.66 -4.03
CA LEU A 91 8.27 6.83 -5.34
C LEU A 91 7.24 6.79 -6.48
N TYR A 92 6.29 5.86 -6.43
CA TYR A 92 5.20 5.79 -7.41
C TYR A 92 4.31 7.04 -7.35
N LEU A 93 3.93 7.50 -6.16
CA LEU A 93 3.13 8.71 -5.99
C LEU A 93 3.88 9.94 -6.54
N GLY A 94 5.17 10.10 -6.22
CA GLY A 94 5.99 11.17 -6.77
C GLY A 94 6.06 11.13 -8.30
N HIS A 95 6.25 9.95 -8.89
CA HIS A 95 6.24 9.76 -10.34
C HIS A 95 4.86 10.06 -10.96
N ALA A 96 3.77 9.64 -10.32
CA ALA A 96 2.41 9.91 -10.78
C ALA A 96 2.10 11.41 -10.76
N VAL A 97 2.42 12.10 -9.66
CA VAL A 97 2.27 13.56 -9.52
C VAL A 97 3.09 14.30 -10.57
N HIS A 98 4.34 13.89 -10.79
CA HIS A 98 5.19 14.49 -11.82
C HIS A 98 4.60 14.34 -13.23
N ILE A 99 4.06 13.16 -13.58
CA ILE A 99 3.39 12.95 -14.87
C ILE A 99 2.14 13.81 -15.00
N ILE A 100 1.29 13.85 -13.96
CA ILE A 100 0.05 14.65 -13.97
C ILE A 100 0.38 16.13 -14.15
N HIS A 101 1.39 16.63 -13.43
CA HIS A 101 1.81 18.03 -13.56
C HIS A 101 2.34 18.36 -14.97
N GLN A 102 3.09 17.43 -15.59
CA GLN A 102 3.51 17.60 -16.98
C GLN A 102 2.33 17.62 -17.95
N GLU A 103 1.33 16.76 -17.75
CA GLU A 103 0.12 16.75 -18.58
C GLU A 103 -0.71 18.03 -18.44
N ASP A 104 -0.88 18.54 -17.22
CA ASP A 104 -1.62 19.78 -16.96
C ASP A 104 -0.96 20.97 -17.67
N LYS A 105 0.38 21.05 -17.62
CA LYS A 105 1.15 22.09 -18.33
C LYS A 105 0.97 22.00 -19.85
N ILE A 106 0.97 20.79 -20.43
CA ILE A 106 0.71 20.59 -21.87
C ILE A 106 -0.73 21.00 -22.21
N ARG A 107 -1.70 20.68 -21.35
CA ARG A 107 -3.11 21.04 -21.55
C ARG A 107 -3.32 22.55 -21.56
N GLU A 108 -2.62 23.28 -20.70
CA GLU A 108 -2.64 24.75 -20.70
C GLU A 108 -2.04 25.34 -21.98
N MET A 109 -0.93 24.79 -22.47
CA MET A 109 -0.32 25.22 -23.74
C MET A 109 -1.26 24.96 -24.93
N CYS A 110 -1.89 23.79 -25.01
CA CYS A 110 -2.82 23.47 -26.10
C CYS A 110 -4.08 24.32 -26.13
N LYS A 111 -4.61 24.73 -24.95
CA LYS A 111 -5.71 25.69 -24.87
C LYS A 111 -5.32 27.05 -25.47
N LYS A 112 -4.06 27.48 -25.32
CA LYS A 112 -3.55 28.74 -25.89
C LYS A 112 -3.30 28.65 -27.39
N THR A 113 -2.86 27.50 -27.91
CA THR A 113 -2.46 27.33 -29.31
C THR A 113 -3.55 26.74 -30.22
N GLN A 114 -4.81 26.59 -29.75
CA GLN A 114 -5.92 25.93 -30.48
C GLN A 114 -5.54 24.58 -31.12
N SER A 115 -4.57 23.88 -30.53
CA SER A 115 -4.02 22.63 -31.06
C SER A 115 -4.66 21.45 -30.32
N ALA A 116 -5.26 20.51 -31.06
CA ALA A 116 -6.02 19.37 -30.53
C ALA A 116 -5.12 18.23 -30.00
N ILE A 117 -4.18 18.50 -29.09
CA ILE A 117 -3.45 17.43 -28.39
C ILE A 117 -4.30 16.99 -27.19
N THR A 118 -4.80 15.76 -27.25
CA THR A 118 -5.60 15.16 -26.18
C THR A 118 -4.69 14.64 -25.05
N PRO A 119 -4.98 14.96 -23.77
CA PRO A 119 -4.22 14.43 -22.63
C PRO A 119 -4.29 12.88 -22.61
N LYS A 120 -3.15 12.23 -22.32
CA LYS A 120 -2.99 10.78 -22.48
C LYS A 120 -3.41 10.00 -21.23
N TYR A 121 -3.26 10.61 -20.05
CA TYR A 121 -3.57 10.02 -18.75
C TYR A 121 -4.71 10.73 -18.01
N THR A 122 -5.21 11.87 -18.48
CA THR A 122 -6.28 12.64 -17.79
C THR A 122 -7.53 12.77 -18.65
N ASN A 123 -8.68 12.33 -18.14
CA ASN A 123 -9.99 12.49 -18.81
C ASN A 123 -10.52 13.93 -18.74
N GLU A 124 -11.55 14.26 -19.53
CA GLU A 124 -12.21 15.57 -19.54
C GLU A 124 -12.73 16.02 -18.16
N HIS A 125 -13.06 15.05 -17.30
CA HIS A 125 -13.47 15.25 -15.89
C HIS A 125 -12.29 15.35 -14.88
N GLY A 126 -11.04 15.45 -15.34
CA GLY A 126 -9.85 15.54 -14.47
C GLY A 126 -9.49 14.24 -13.74
N LYS A 127 -9.99 13.09 -14.22
CA LYS A 127 -9.74 11.76 -13.64
C LYS A 127 -8.53 11.09 -14.31
N VAL A 128 -7.63 10.51 -13.51
CA VAL A 128 -6.38 9.88 -13.97
C VAL A 128 -6.64 8.44 -14.42
N GLN A 129 -6.42 8.15 -15.71
CA GLN A 129 -6.46 6.81 -16.27
C GLN A 129 -5.09 6.14 -16.21
N ILE A 130 -5.04 4.98 -15.52
CA ILE A 130 -3.83 4.17 -15.43
C ILE A 130 -3.60 3.44 -16.77
N LYS A 131 -2.78 4.02 -17.65
CA LYS A 131 -2.39 3.45 -18.96
C LYS A 131 -0.87 3.43 -19.14
N GLY A 132 -0.39 2.57 -20.03
CA GLY A 132 0.99 2.58 -20.53
C GLY A 132 2.08 2.61 -19.44
N ARG A 133 2.85 3.71 -19.41
CA ARG A 133 4.00 3.90 -18.51
C ARG A 133 3.61 3.99 -17.03
N LEU A 134 2.45 4.58 -16.72
CA LEU A 134 1.97 4.72 -15.34
C LEU A 134 1.59 3.36 -14.73
N LEU A 135 0.99 2.47 -15.54
CA LEU A 135 0.72 1.08 -15.15
C LEU A 135 2.00 0.28 -14.93
N CYS A 136 3.05 0.53 -15.72
CA CYS A 136 4.35 -0.12 -15.55
C CYS A 136 4.98 0.27 -14.21
N SER A 137 5.08 1.58 -13.91
CA SER A 137 5.58 2.04 -12.61
C SER A 137 4.73 1.51 -11.44
N TYR A 138 3.42 1.39 -11.63
CA TYR A 138 2.51 0.80 -10.64
C TYR A 138 2.76 -0.69 -10.38
N LEU A 139 3.05 -1.48 -11.42
CA LEU A 139 3.38 -2.90 -11.24
C LEU A 139 4.76 -3.07 -10.61
N THR A 140 5.73 -2.25 -11.01
CA THR A 140 7.08 -2.27 -10.45
C THR A 140 7.09 -1.96 -8.96
N GLN A 141 6.37 -0.92 -8.50
CA GLN A 141 6.30 -0.62 -7.05
C GLN A 141 5.65 -1.74 -6.24
N LEU A 142 4.59 -2.40 -6.76
CA LEU A 142 3.93 -3.52 -6.09
C LEU A 142 4.87 -4.73 -5.99
N PHE A 143 5.62 -5.00 -7.05
CA PHE A 143 6.61 -6.08 -7.07
C PHE A 143 7.70 -5.88 -6.01
N PHE A 144 8.29 -4.68 -5.94
CA PHE A 144 9.26 -4.36 -4.90
C PHE A 144 8.66 -4.43 -3.50
N LYS A 145 7.41 -4.00 -3.32
CA LYS A 145 6.71 -4.09 -2.03
C LYS A 145 6.53 -5.54 -1.57
N ILE A 146 6.14 -6.45 -2.47
CA ILE A 146 6.05 -7.89 -2.18
C ILE A 146 7.40 -8.46 -1.75
N ILE A 147 8.47 -8.16 -2.49
CA ILE A 147 9.83 -8.63 -2.16
C ILE A 147 10.24 -8.14 -0.78
N LEU A 148 10.07 -6.84 -0.51
CA LEU A 148 10.44 -6.25 0.77
C LEU A 148 9.62 -6.85 1.92
N GLU A 149 8.29 -6.98 1.77
CA GLU A 149 7.47 -7.59 2.80
C GLU A 149 7.87 -9.04 3.09
N VAL A 150 8.13 -9.85 2.07
CA VAL A 150 8.62 -11.23 2.24
C VAL A 150 9.99 -11.23 2.93
N ALA A 151 10.91 -10.35 2.52
CA ALA A 151 12.24 -10.27 3.12
C ALA A 151 12.17 -9.92 4.61
N PHE A 152 11.30 -8.99 5.03
CA PHE A 152 11.11 -8.65 6.44
C PHE A 152 10.41 -9.77 7.23
N ILE A 153 9.44 -10.48 6.64
CA ILE A 153 8.80 -11.63 7.30
C ILE A 153 9.82 -12.75 7.54
N VAL A 154 10.62 -13.06 6.53
CA VAL A 154 11.68 -14.07 6.61
C VAL A 154 12.77 -13.63 7.60
N GLY A 155 13.17 -12.36 7.56
CA GLY A 155 14.12 -11.77 8.50
C GLY A 155 13.65 -11.85 9.95
N GLN A 156 12.38 -11.52 10.22
CA GLN A 156 11.77 -11.65 11.54
C GLN A 156 11.86 -13.10 12.05
N TYR A 157 11.53 -14.07 11.19
CA TYR A 157 11.58 -15.48 11.53
C TYR A 157 12.99 -15.95 11.90
N TYR A 158 14.01 -15.56 11.13
CA TYR A 158 15.39 -15.98 11.40
C TYR A 158 16.06 -15.23 12.56
N LEU A 159 15.71 -13.96 12.79
CA LEU A 159 16.30 -13.17 13.88
C LEU A 159 15.66 -13.46 15.24
N TYR A 160 14.33 -13.58 15.28
CA TYR A 160 13.58 -13.61 16.54
C TYR A 160 12.69 -14.85 16.71
N GLY A 161 12.28 -15.47 15.60
CA GLY A 161 11.26 -16.51 15.60
C GLY A 161 9.84 -15.96 15.80
N PHE A 162 8.88 -16.87 16.06
CA PHE A 162 7.47 -16.51 16.28
C PHE A 162 7.09 -16.33 17.74
N ILE A 163 7.87 -16.94 18.65
CA ILE A 163 7.59 -16.97 20.09
C ILE A 163 8.86 -16.56 20.82
N MET A 164 8.73 -15.57 21.70
CA MET A 164 9.83 -15.11 22.53
C MET A 164 9.93 -15.99 23.78
N ILE A 165 11.03 -16.74 23.88
CA ILE A 165 11.28 -17.62 25.04
C ILE A 165 11.70 -16.74 26.24
N PRO A 166 11.16 -16.97 27.45
CA PRO A 166 11.42 -16.13 28.63
C PRO A 166 12.88 -16.17 29.11
N GLN A 167 13.67 -17.16 28.71
CA GLN A 167 15.05 -17.34 29.15
C GLN A 167 15.96 -17.79 28.03
N PHE A 168 17.24 -17.43 28.13
CA PHE A 168 18.30 -17.91 27.24
C PHE A 168 19.63 -18.06 27.99
N LEU A 169 20.51 -18.89 27.43
CA LEU A 169 21.84 -19.14 27.95
C LEU A 169 22.85 -18.26 27.20
N CYS A 170 23.76 -17.63 27.93
CA CYS A 170 24.79 -16.75 27.37
C CYS A 170 26.17 -17.12 27.92
N SER A 171 27.18 -17.19 27.05
CA SER A 171 28.57 -17.54 27.39
C SER A 171 29.59 -16.58 26.76
N ILE A 172 29.23 -15.31 26.62
CA ILE A 172 30.03 -14.30 25.92
C ILE A 172 30.88 -13.53 26.92
N SER A 173 32.14 -13.25 26.56
CA SER A 173 33.03 -12.40 27.38
C SER A 173 32.38 -11.04 27.65
N PRO A 174 32.32 -10.55 28.91
CA PRO A 174 33.12 -10.94 30.07
C PRO A 174 32.47 -11.97 31.01
N CYS A 175 31.44 -12.72 30.58
CA CYS A 175 30.78 -13.71 31.45
C CYS A 175 31.75 -14.87 31.77
N PRO A 176 31.95 -15.23 33.07
CA PRO A 176 32.94 -16.23 33.47
C PRO A 176 32.53 -17.67 33.15
N LEU A 177 31.21 -17.92 33.09
CA LEU A 177 30.57 -19.21 32.81
C LEU A 177 29.29 -18.96 32.01
N THR A 178 28.62 -20.03 31.59
CA THR A 178 27.30 -19.93 30.95
C THR A 178 26.26 -19.47 31.97
N VAL A 179 25.72 -18.26 31.77
CA VAL A 179 24.73 -17.64 32.64
C VAL A 179 23.33 -17.78 32.04
N GLN A 180 22.32 -17.83 32.90
CA GLN A 180 20.91 -17.77 32.50
C GLN A 180 20.43 -16.33 32.58
N CYS A 181 19.85 -15.83 31.50
CA CYS A 181 19.29 -14.49 31.42
C CYS A 181 17.79 -14.57 31.15
N PHE A 182 17.02 -13.74 31.85
CA PHE A 182 15.56 -13.72 31.84
C PHE A 182 15.06 -12.43 31.18
N MET A 183 14.16 -12.58 30.20
CA MET A 183 13.58 -11.49 29.43
C MET A 183 12.39 -10.87 30.15
N SER A 184 12.28 -9.54 30.09
CA SER A 184 11.09 -8.83 30.56
C SER A 184 9.91 -8.98 29.60
N ARG A 185 8.71 -9.26 30.15
CA ARG A 185 7.41 -9.32 29.44
C ARG A 185 7.41 -10.17 28.15
N PRO A 186 7.91 -11.42 28.16
CA PRO A 186 8.06 -12.23 26.95
C PRO A 186 6.71 -12.58 26.31
N THR A 187 5.65 -12.76 27.11
CA THR A 187 4.29 -13.02 26.62
C THR A 187 3.68 -11.82 25.92
N GLU A 188 3.79 -10.63 26.52
CA GLU A 188 3.33 -9.37 25.93
C GLU A 188 4.05 -9.10 24.61
N LYS A 189 5.38 -9.15 24.61
CA LYS A 189 6.21 -8.99 23.39
C LYS A 189 5.81 -10.01 22.31
N THR A 190 5.55 -11.27 22.68
CA THR A 190 5.10 -12.30 21.73
C THR A 190 3.74 -11.95 21.11
N ILE A 191 2.78 -11.43 21.88
CA ILE A 191 1.47 -11.02 21.35
C ILE A 191 1.65 -9.95 20.27
N PHE A 192 2.45 -8.91 20.54
CA PHE A 192 2.74 -7.87 19.56
C PHE A 192 3.50 -8.40 18.33
N ILE A 193 4.44 -9.33 18.50
CA ILE A 193 5.16 -9.98 17.39
C ILE A 193 4.18 -10.73 16.47
N ILE A 194 3.32 -11.57 17.04
CA ILE A 194 2.30 -12.31 16.29
C ILE A 194 1.35 -11.33 15.59
N PHE A 195 0.95 -10.26 16.28
CA PHE A 195 0.07 -9.25 15.74
C PHE A 195 0.65 -8.54 14.52
N MET A 196 1.88 -8.03 14.64
CA MET A 196 2.59 -7.37 13.54
C MET A 196 2.83 -8.32 12.37
N LEU A 197 3.12 -9.60 12.65
CA LEU A 197 3.25 -10.64 11.64
C LEU A 197 1.92 -10.90 10.89
N VAL A 198 0.79 -11.02 11.60
CA VAL A 198 -0.52 -11.22 10.96
C VAL A 198 -0.84 -10.04 10.05
N VAL A 199 -0.62 -8.81 10.51
CA VAL A 199 -0.82 -7.61 9.68
C VAL A 199 0.13 -7.60 8.48
N ALA A 200 1.37 -8.11 8.60
CA ALA A 200 2.31 -8.33 7.48
C ALA A 200 1.84 -9.38 6.47
N CYS A 201 1.31 -10.51 6.94
CA CYS A 201 0.77 -11.54 6.06
C CYS A 201 -0.47 -11.04 5.30
N VAL A 202 -1.37 -10.29 5.97
CA VAL A 202 -2.56 -9.72 5.33
C VAL A 202 -2.16 -8.68 4.28
N SER A 203 -1.20 -7.79 4.56
CA SER A 203 -0.73 -6.83 3.55
C SER A 203 -0.08 -7.51 2.36
N LEU A 204 0.71 -8.56 2.59
CA LEU A 204 1.34 -9.33 1.53
C LEU A 204 0.28 -9.99 0.64
N ALA A 205 -0.73 -10.61 1.25
CA ALA A 205 -1.85 -11.21 0.54
C ALA A 205 -2.60 -10.19 -0.30
N LEU A 206 -2.89 -8.99 0.24
CA LEU A 206 -3.55 -7.91 -0.52
C LEU A 206 -2.70 -7.43 -1.70
N ASN A 207 -1.38 -7.26 -1.52
CA ASN A 207 -0.48 -6.91 -2.63
C ASN A 207 -0.48 -7.99 -3.73
N VAL A 208 -0.42 -9.27 -3.34
CA VAL A 208 -0.45 -10.41 -4.28
C VAL A 208 -1.79 -10.48 -5.01
N LEU A 209 -2.90 -10.35 -4.29
CA LEU A 209 -4.25 -10.35 -4.88
C LEU A 209 -4.42 -9.22 -5.89
N GLU A 210 -3.86 -8.04 -5.61
CA GLU A 210 -3.90 -6.92 -6.55
C GLU A 210 -3.09 -7.20 -7.83
N VAL A 211 -1.89 -7.77 -7.69
CA VAL A 211 -1.07 -8.20 -8.85
C VAL A 211 -1.80 -9.29 -9.65
N CYS A 212 -2.38 -10.28 -8.98
CA CYS A 212 -3.17 -11.35 -9.61
C CYS A 212 -4.39 -10.79 -10.35
N TYR A 213 -5.14 -9.86 -9.73
CA TYR A 213 -6.29 -9.21 -10.36
C TYR A 213 -5.88 -8.47 -11.64
N LEU A 214 -4.81 -7.67 -11.59
CA LEU A 214 -4.31 -6.93 -12.75
C LEU A 214 -3.80 -7.85 -13.86
N PHE A 215 -3.17 -8.97 -13.49
CA PHE A 215 -2.71 -9.97 -14.44
C PHE A 215 -3.89 -10.67 -15.13
N CYS A 216 -4.88 -11.14 -14.37
CA CYS A 216 -6.09 -11.78 -14.88
C CYS A 216 -6.88 -10.87 -15.84
N CYS A 217 -7.07 -9.59 -15.47
CA CYS A 217 -7.72 -8.62 -16.35
C CYS A 217 -6.95 -8.40 -17.67
N LYS A 218 -5.62 -8.38 -17.65
CA LYS A 218 -4.80 -8.27 -18.87
C LYS A 218 -4.89 -9.51 -19.76
N VAL A 219 -4.86 -10.70 -19.17
CA VAL A 219 -4.96 -11.97 -19.92
C VAL A 219 -6.34 -12.13 -20.55
N GLY A 220 -7.41 -11.79 -19.83
CA GLY A 220 -8.79 -11.79 -20.36
C GLY A 220 -8.98 -10.85 -21.55
N ARG A 221 -8.40 -9.64 -21.49
CA ARG A 221 -8.42 -8.67 -22.61
C ARG A 221 -7.62 -9.15 -23.82
N ARG A 222 -6.44 -9.75 -23.61
CA ARG A 222 -5.63 -10.35 -24.71
C ARG A 222 -6.37 -11.49 -25.40
N ARG A 223 -7.09 -12.34 -24.66
CA ARG A 223 -7.92 -13.42 -25.24
C ARG A 223 -9.09 -12.87 -26.05
N LYS A 224 -9.81 -11.85 -25.56
CA LYS A 224 -10.89 -11.18 -26.30
C LYS A 224 -10.40 -10.49 -27.58
N SER A 225 -9.24 -9.82 -27.54
CA SER A 225 -8.65 -9.16 -28.71
C SER A 225 -8.19 -10.15 -29.79
N LYS A 226 -7.55 -11.27 -29.41
CA LYS A 226 -7.19 -12.33 -30.38
C LYS A 226 -8.42 -12.98 -31.02
N ARG A 227 -9.52 -13.13 -30.28
CA ARG A 227 -10.78 -13.72 -30.79
C ARG A 227 -11.53 -12.77 -31.74
N ALA A 228 -11.42 -11.45 -31.53
CA ALA A 228 -11.99 -10.44 -32.43
C ALA A 228 -11.21 -10.35 -33.77
N VAL A 229 -9.88 -10.54 -33.75
CA VAL A 229 -9.07 -10.58 -34.98
C VAL A 229 -9.38 -11.83 -35.82
N TYR A 230 -9.56 -12.99 -35.18
CA TYR A 230 -9.89 -14.24 -35.88
C TYR A 230 -11.28 -14.21 -36.56
N TYR A 231 -12.25 -13.49 -36.00
CA TYR A 231 -13.59 -13.34 -36.59
C TYR A 231 -13.62 -12.43 -37.84
N ASN A 232 -12.67 -11.51 -37.97
CA ASN A 232 -12.60 -10.59 -39.11
C ASN A 232 -11.93 -11.22 -40.35
N GLU A 233 -11.21 -12.33 -40.24
CA GLU A 233 -10.62 -13.01 -41.40
C GLU A 233 -11.59 -13.95 -42.15
N THR A 234 -12.75 -14.30 -41.58
CA THR A 234 -13.66 -15.31 -42.15
C THR A 234 -15.06 -14.81 -42.55
N GLY A 235 -15.34 -13.51 -42.57
CA GLY A 235 -16.69 -13.01 -42.86
C GLY A 235 -16.75 -11.73 -43.69
N ASN A 236 -17.06 -11.86 -44.98
CA ASN A 236 -17.62 -10.76 -45.76
C ASN A 236 -18.99 -10.37 -45.19
N GLY A 237 -19.14 -9.13 -44.70
CA GLY A 237 -20.41 -8.52 -44.34
C GLY A 237 -20.34 -7.51 -43.19
N LEU A 238 -20.54 -6.22 -43.49
CA LEU A 238 -21.03 -5.21 -42.54
C LEU A 238 -22.58 -5.27 -42.54
N PRO A 239 -23.33 -4.73 -41.54
CA PRO A 239 -22.88 -3.98 -40.35
C PRO A 239 -23.61 -4.32 -39.03
N LEU A 240 -23.15 -3.64 -37.96
CA LEU A 240 -23.90 -3.29 -36.75
C LEU A 240 -24.14 -4.42 -35.73
N GLY A 241 -23.34 -4.44 -34.66
CA GLY A 241 -23.71 -5.13 -33.43
C GLY A 241 -22.56 -5.82 -32.71
N ALA A 242 -21.80 -5.08 -31.91
CA ALA A 242 -21.01 -5.67 -30.83
C ALA A 242 -20.71 -4.63 -29.74
N ILE A 243 -21.75 -4.01 -29.18
CA ILE A 243 -21.61 -3.38 -27.86
C ILE A 243 -21.44 -4.54 -26.88
N SER A 244 -20.19 -4.79 -26.48
CA SER A 244 -19.87 -5.82 -25.49
C SER A 244 -20.70 -5.63 -24.22
N HIS A 245 -21.13 -6.73 -23.58
CA HIS A 245 -21.89 -6.70 -22.33
C HIS A 245 -21.20 -5.86 -21.23
N GLU A 246 -19.86 -5.81 -21.20
CA GLU A 246 -19.07 -4.93 -20.31
C GLU A 246 -19.12 -3.44 -20.69
N ALA A 247 -19.28 -3.11 -21.98
CA ALA A 247 -19.53 -1.73 -22.43
C ALA A 247 -20.94 -1.31 -22.06
N VAL A 248 -21.94 -2.20 -22.16
CA VAL A 248 -23.30 -1.93 -21.67
C VAL A 248 -23.31 -1.72 -20.16
N GLU A 249 -22.56 -2.51 -19.39
CA GLU A 249 -22.51 -2.40 -17.93
C GLU A 249 -21.80 -1.13 -17.46
N SER A 250 -20.67 -0.77 -18.08
CA SER A 250 -19.97 0.50 -17.80
C SER A 250 -20.75 1.73 -18.30
N ILE A 251 -21.51 1.63 -19.41
CA ILE A 251 -22.44 2.68 -19.86
C ILE A 251 -23.64 2.78 -18.90
N LYS A 252 -24.18 1.67 -18.40
CA LYS A 252 -25.30 1.64 -17.44
C LYS A 252 -24.89 2.21 -16.08
N GLN A 253 -23.68 1.90 -15.62
CA GLN A 253 -23.13 2.40 -14.37
C GLN A 253 -22.72 3.88 -14.46
N ASN A 254 -22.18 4.33 -15.60
CA ASN A 254 -21.97 5.75 -15.89
C ASN A 254 -23.29 6.52 -16.07
N GLY A 255 -24.32 5.89 -16.64
CA GLY A 255 -25.66 6.45 -16.80
C GLY A 255 -26.40 6.62 -15.48
N MET A 256 -26.36 5.61 -14.60
CA MET A 256 -26.92 5.70 -13.24
C MET A 256 -26.21 6.78 -12.41
N ASN A 257 -24.88 6.88 -12.49
CA ASN A 257 -24.13 7.94 -11.82
C ASN A 257 -24.48 9.34 -12.35
N GLY A 258 -24.72 9.50 -13.66
CA GLY A 258 -25.16 10.75 -14.25
C GLY A 258 -26.61 11.15 -13.92
N VAL A 259 -27.52 10.19 -13.75
CA VAL A 259 -28.90 10.44 -13.29
C VAL A 259 -28.90 10.85 -11.81
N ILE A 260 -28.06 10.22 -10.99
CA ILE A 260 -27.88 10.56 -9.58
C ILE A 260 -27.30 11.98 -9.45
N GLU A 261 -26.24 12.33 -10.20
CA GLU A 261 -25.67 13.70 -10.19
C GLU A 261 -26.69 14.77 -10.64
N LYS A 262 -27.51 14.51 -11.67
CA LYS A 262 -28.56 15.44 -12.10
C LYS A 262 -29.66 15.59 -11.04
N HIS A 263 -30.00 14.52 -10.33
CA HIS A 263 -30.98 14.55 -9.25
C HIS A 263 -30.45 15.31 -8.02
N TRP A 264 -29.16 15.20 -7.69
CA TRP A 264 -28.53 16.00 -6.63
C TRP A 264 -28.35 17.46 -7.02
N ALA A 265 -27.99 17.76 -8.28
CA ALA A 265 -27.89 19.13 -8.79
C ALA A 265 -29.25 19.84 -8.77
N HIS A 266 -30.30 19.19 -9.25
CA HIS A 266 -31.66 19.75 -9.19
C HIS A 266 -32.16 19.91 -7.75
N ARG A 267 -31.85 18.96 -6.85
CA ARG A 267 -32.23 19.06 -5.42
C ARG A 267 -31.46 20.18 -4.70
N SER A 268 -30.21 20.43 -5.08
CA SER A 268 -29.40 21.53 -4.54
C SER A 268 -29.86 22.92 -5.03
N GLN A 269 -30.39 23.01 -6.25
CA GLN A 269 -30.94 24.25 -6.79
C GLN A 269 -32.30 24.58 -6.15
N THR A 270 -33.18 23.60 -5.99
CA THR A 270 -34.45 23.81 -5.27
C THR A 270 -34.26 24.13 -3.79
N ALA A 271 -33.23 23.57 -3.15
CA ALA A 271 -32.90 23.89 -1.75
C ALA A 271 -32.24 25.28 -1.58
N ALA A 272 -31.66 25.86 -2.64
CA ALA A 272 -31.12 27.22 -2.62
C ALA A 272 -32.21 28.28 -2.83
N GLU A 273 -33.28 27.96 -3.57
CA GLU A 273 -34.43 28.84 -3.80
C GLU A 273 -35.37 28.93 -2.57
N GLU A 274 -35.42 27.90 -1.71
CA GLU A 274 -36.20 27.92 -0.46
C GLU A 274 -35.56 28.75 0.68
N ILE A 275 -34.33 29.24 0.51
CA ILE A 275 -33.62 30.05 1.54
C ILE A 275 -33.68 31.57 1.22
N GLN A 276 -34.19 31.95 0.04
CA GLN A 276 -34.34 33.36 -0.36
C GLN A 276 -35.82 33.87 -0.39
N MET A 277 -36.75 33.12 0.18
CA MET A 277 -38.11 33.57 0.54
C MET A 277 -38.27 33.60 2.06
#